data_AF-A0A6T6WWV1-F1
#
_entry.id   AF-A0A6T6WWV1-F1
#
_cell.length_a   1.000
_cell.length_b   1.000
_cell.length_c   1.000
_cell.angle_alpha   90.00
_cell.angle_beta   90.00
_cell.angle_gamma   90.00
#
_symmetry.space_group_name_H-M   'P 1'
#
loop_
_entity.id
_entity.type
_entity.pdbx_description
1 polymer ?
#
loop_
_entity_poly.entity_id
_entity_poly.type
_entity_poly.pdbx_seq_one_letter_code
_entity_poly.pdbx_strand_id
1 'polypeptide(L)'
;MFRKNSTPPSLALGLALSGVALVALCLASFSSDLRVGVARPTNFRLSPVKYAIRKPVYGRAVRVRAETQSPEDFLATIDMASLPYDAATNGLNQAIEDAARVRDTAACRLLEKIRRAQHESELSKGEVPWYRGGSKDRARYDGVMNMSPLEEQRMEIERNRRKQDELKAHEYWRKEDALVEQCKAQGMMDITSKDQYGMPMDVQRILYDAANALGRAITEGEPNKLVSMKLAVDPMPWWDFSNQAIPVGIVRTLQEMGGFEKVAVIPPPNDDISREPMDRLVIGDVQNADVVYVMNPVLDTEEKIYELAQMAQSTKNGNVIVLDGTFGEPGSMEGKRVRQSAKDLFKGGIQSLQFIMSPVPLTKPVGGDPYPIPDWLVKAGYKATGNLAITGNSGTGKSSLNNAMRGLKPRDDGAAEVGVKETTLEPTPYTIDVAGKQMAMYDLPGAGTPRFPLESYIRNMGIKYFDLVIVASAGRFTETDLNLMDELRKNGIPFFALRTKIDLEIRNAEADGMRPDQVIDKIREDLEHYTLLSPDRIYMVSSRRPEEFDFQRLKADTQKELTRALDVKLAKALTRPLEIKGVWNSV
;
A
#
# COMPACT_ATOMS: atom_id res chain seq x y z
N MET A 1 15.19 -66.64 -35.80
CA MET A 1 15.64 -65.75 -36.90
C MET A 1 15.89 -64.35 -36.32
N PHE A 2 16.28 -63.35 -37.13
CA PHE A 2 16.86 -62.09 -36.64
C PHE A 2 15.95 -61.24 -35.74
N ARG A 3 16.54 -60.79 -34.61
CA ARG A 3 16.55 -59.43 -34.00
C ARG A 3 15.25 -58.67 -33.75
N LYS A 4 15.15 -57.83 -32.71
CA LYS A 4 15.81 -57.68 -31.38
C LYS A 4 14.86 -56.73 -30.62
N ASN A 5 14.32 -57.07 -29.46
CA ASN A 5 14.94 -56.95 -28.12
C ASN A 5 15.50 -55.53 -27.83
N SER A 6 15.18 -54.89 -26.70
CA SER A 6 14.52 -55.42 -25.48
C SER A 6 13.64 -54.39 -24.76
N THR A 7 12.66 -54.93 -24.05
CA THR A 7 11.70 -54.23 -23.18
C THR A 7 12.23 -54.21 -21.71
N PRO A 8 11.45 -54.26 -20.60
CA PRO A 8 11.62 -53.35 -19.46
C PRO A 8 11.92 -54.18 -18.17
N PRO A 9 11.30 -54.00 -16.97
CA PRO A 9 10.76 -52.84 -16.25
C PRO A 9 11.65 -52.56 -15.00
N SER A 10 11.27 -52.39 -13.71
CA SER A 10 9.99 -52.37 -12.97
C SER A 10 10.14 -51.73 -11.58
N LEU A 11 9.01 -51.25 -11.05
CA LEU A 11 8.58 -51.23 -9.63
C LEU A 11 9.58 -51.71 -8.55
N ALA A 12 9.93 -50.86 -7.59
CA ALA A 12 9.39 -50.93 -6.21
C ALA A 12 10.01 -49.88 -5.25
N LEU A 13 9.41 -49.79 -4.05
CA LEU A 13 9.75 -49.06 -2.82
C LEU A 13 11.25 -48.89 -2.49
N GLY A 14 11.61 -47.80 -1.81
CA GLY A 14 12.92 -47.66 -1.14
C GLY A 14 13.06 -46.35 -0.33
N LEU A 15 12.93 -46.44 1.00
CA LEU A 15 12.98 -45.30 1.94
C LEU A 15 14.41 -45.03 2.49
N ALA A 16 14.71 -43.74 2.66
CA ALA A 16 15.42 -43.13 3.82
C ALA A 16 16.96 -43.21 4.00
N LEU A 17 17.50 -42.09 4.53
CA LEU A 17 18.78 -41.91 5.29
C LEU A 17 20.10 -42.20 4.53
N SER A 18 21.24 -41.53 4.73
CA SER A 18 21.75 -40.53 5.70
C SER A 18 22.84 -39.66 4.98
N GLY A 19 23.66 -38.74 5.54
CA GLY A 19 23.78 -38.12 6.87
C GLY A 19 25.24 -37.83 7.29
N VAL A 20 25.66 -36.55 7.18
CA VAL A 20 26.74 -35.83 7.94
C VAL A 20 28.20 -36.35 7.97
N ALA A 21 29.13 -35.57 7.38
CA ALA A 21 30.53 -35.26 7.81
C ALA A 21 31.16 -34.29 6.77
N LEU A 22 31.86 -33.16 6.99
CA LEU A 22 32.52 -32.48 8.14
C LEU A 22 33.99 -32.88 8.38
N VAL A 23 34.87 -31.87 8.59
CA VAL A 23 36.35 -31.92 8.83
C VAL A 23 37.17 -32.10 7.51
N ALA A 24 38.33 -31.46 7.23
CA ALA A 24 39.34 -30.80 8.08
C ALA A 24 39.97 -29.49 7.53
N LEU A 25 40.78 -28.88 8.42
CA LEU A 25 41.61 -27.68 8.34
C LEU A 25 42.61 -27.59 7.16
N CYS A 26 43.04 -26.35 6.84
CA CYS A 26 44.47 -25.98 6.94
C CYS A 26 44.66 -24.46 7.14
N LEU A 27 45.58 -24.05 8.02
CA LEU A 27 45.92 -22.64 8.35
C LEU A 27 47.44 -22.45 8.44
N ALA A 28 47.99 -21.55 7.64
CA ALA A 28 49.29 -20.83 7.80
C ALA A 28 49.64 -20.13 6.48
N SER A 29 50.35 -19.00 6.41
CA SER A 29 50.66 -17.94 7.37
C SER A 29 51.22 -16.74 6.59
N PHE A 30 51.07 -15.51 7.12
CA PHE A 30 52.02 -14.38 7.16
C PHE A 30 51.32 -13.01 7.14
N SER A 31 51.94 -12.04 7.80
CA SER A 31 51.35 -10.75 8.19
C SER A 31 52.26 -9.57 7.84
N SER A 32 51.68 -8.51 7.27
CA SER A 32 52.19 -7.14 7.41
C SER A 32 51.16 -6.09 6.97
N ASP A 33 51.24 -4.89 7.55
CA ASP A 33 50.38 -3.74 7.26
C ASP A 33 50.41 -3.28 5.81
N LEU A 34 49.30 -2.65 5.37
CA LEU A 34 49.39 -1.56 4.40
C LEU A 34 48.38 -0.46 4.73
N ARG A 35 48.90 0.66 5.25
CA ARG A 35 48.13 1.88 5.56
C ARG A 35 47.83 2.69 4.29
N VAL A 36 46.85 3.59 4.42
CA VAL A 36 46.44 4.57 3.39
C VAL A 36 47.64 5.30 2.77
N GLY A 37 47.75 5.26 1.44
CA GLY A 37 48.68 6.08 0.65
C GLY A 37 47.92 7.13 -0.17
N VAL A 38 48.22 8.41 0.05
CA VAL A 38 47.66 9.52 -0.74
C VAL A 38 48.51 9.75 -1.99
N ALA A 39 47.91 9.64 -3.18
CA ALA A 39 48.55 9.94 -4.46
C ALA A 39 47.98 11.23 -5.09
N ARG A 40 48.86 12.12 -5.56
CA ARG A 40 48.52 13.34 -6.31
C ARG A 40 48.53 13.07 -7.83
N PRO A 41 47.87 13.90 -8.66
CA PRO A 41 47.48 13.50 -10.01
C PRO A 41 48.64 13.50 -11.01
N THR A 42 48.58 12.58 -11.98
CA THR A 42 49.46 12.52 -13.15
C THR A 42 48.64 12.60 -14.44
N ASN A 43 49.11 13.39 -15.41
CA ASN A 43 48.39 13.67 -16.64
C ASN A 43 48.53 12.52 -17.66
N PHE A 44 47.42 12.02 -18.20
CA PHE A 44 47.42 11.29 -19.46
C PHE A 44 46.92 12.19 -20.60
N ARG A 45 47.80 12.43 -21.59
CA ARG A 45 47.44 13.11 -22.84
C ARG A 45 46.67 12.13 -23.74
N LEU A 46 45.43 12.47 -24.10
CA LEU A 46 44.77 11.87 -25.26
C LEU A 46 45.11 12.70 -26.51
N SER A 47 45.44 12.01 -27.60
CA SER A 47 45.76 12.62 -28.89
C SER A 47 44.49 12.97 -29.69
N PRO A 48 44.50 14.04 -30.51
CA PRO A 48 43.32 14.47 -31.25
C PRO A 48 43.06 13.54 -32.45
N VAL A 49 41.99 12.74 -32.36
CA VAL A 49 41.45 11.99 -33.50
C VAL A 49 40.88 12.98 -34.53
N LYS A 50 41.38 12.91 -35.77
CA LYS A 50 41.00 13.82 -36.85
C LYS A 50 39.59 13.48 -37.37
N TYR A 51 38.58 14.22 -36.94
CA TYR A 51 37.32 14.29 -37.67
C TYR A 51 37.51 15.07 -38.98
N ALA A 52 37.12 14.46 -40.10
CA ALA A 52 37.30 15.05 -41.42
C ALA A 52 36.24 16.13 -41.69
N ILE A 53 36.61 17.40 -41.45
CA ILE A 53 35.75 18.55 -41.77
C ILE A 53 35.59 18.65 -43.29
N ARG A 54 34.46 18.16 -43.83
CA ARG A 54 33.99 18.56 -45.17
C ARG A 54 33.67 20.05 -45.12
N LYS A 55 34.51 20.87 -45.73
CA LYS A 55 34.21 22.29 -45.96
C LYS A 55 33.03 22.41 -46.93
N PRO A 56 31.96 23.15 -46.59
CA PRO A 56 31.02 23.64 -47.60
C PRO A 56 31.74 24.58 -48.58
N VAL A 57 31.31 24.57 -49.85
CA VAL A 57 31.76 25.51 -50.87
C VAL A 57 30.93 26.80 -50.77
N TYR A 58 31.53 27.95 -51.03
CA TYR A 58 30.89 29.26 -50.88
C TYR A 58 29.72 29.49 -51.86
N GLY A 59 28.56 29.89 -51.31
CA GLY A 59 27.53 30.67 -52.00
C GLY A 59 27.60 32.15 -51.58
N ARG A 60 27.05 33.07 -52.38
CA ARG A 60 27.14 34.53 -52.17
C ARG A 60 26.67 34.96 -50.77
N ALA A 61 27.51 35.72 -50.06
CA ALA A 61 27.12 36.39 -48.82
C ALA A 61 26.16 37.55 -49.10
N VAL A 62 24.89 37.41 -48.72
CA VAL A 62 23.90 38.49 -48.79
C VAL A 62 24.10 39.46 -47.62
N ARG A 63 24.69 40.63 -47.91
CA ARG A 63 24.67 41.78 -46.98
C ARG A 63 23.29 42.42 -47.00
N VAL A 64 22.43 42.06 -46.07
CA VAL A 64 21.20 42.84 -45.81
C VAL A 64 21.59 44.11 -45.05
N ARG A 65 21.35 45.29 -45.65
CA ARG A 65 21.47 46.58 -44.96
C ARG A 65 20.32 46.76 -43.97
N ALA A 66 20.56 47.55 -42.93
CA ALA A 66 19.52 47.97 -41.99
C ALA A 66 18.72 49.15 -42.58
N GLU A 67 17.83 48.84 -43.53
CA GLU A 67 16.79 49.75 -44.04
C GLU A 67 15.43 49.06 -43.83
N THR A 68 14.39 49.81 -43.47
CA THR A 68 13.09 49.26 -43.03
C THR A 68 12.23 48.81 -44.21
N GLN A 69 12.57 47.66 -44.78
CA GLN A 69 11.74 46.91 -45.72
C GLN A 69 10.48 46.37 -45.01
N SER A 70 9.35 46.29 -45.73
CA SER A 70 8.17 45.61 -45.20
C SER A 70 8.41 44.09 -45.07
N PRO A 71 7.60 43.36 -44.29
CA PRO A 71 7.66 41.90 -44.27
C PRO A 71 7.49 41.28 -45.66
N GLU A 72 6.74 41.94 -46.55
CA GLU A 72 6.45 41.47 -47.91
C GLU A 72 7.65 41.67 -48.83
N ASP A 73 8.30 42.84 -48.79
CA ASP A 73 9.55 43.11 -49.52
C ASP A 73 10.64 42.12 -49.11
N PHE A 74 10.76 41.84 -47.81
CA PHE A 74 11.74 40.87 -47.30
C PHE A 74 11.48 39.47 -47.85
N LEU A 75 10.23 39.00 -47.83
CA LEU A 75 9.85 37.69 -48.39
C LEU A 75 10.07 37.63 -49.91
N ALA A 76 9.80 38.71 -50.63
CA ALA A 76 10.03 38.79 -52.08
C ALA A 76 11.52 38.66 -52.47
N THR A 77 12.47 38.89 -51.56
CA THR A 77 13.92 38.65 -51.81
C THR A 77 14.37 37.20 -51.59
N ILE A 78 13.48 36.29 -51.20
CA ILE A 78 13.82 34.93 -50.76
C ILE A 78 13.32 33.90 -51.77
N ASP A 79 14.25 33.20 -52.40
CA ASP A 79 13.94 31.98 -53.14
C ASP A 79 13.57 30.87 -52.14
N MET A 80 12.28 30.58 -52.05
CA MET A 80 11.74 29.55 -51.18
C MET A 80 12.25 28.14 -51.54
N ALA A 81 12.64 27.90 -52.81
CA ALA A 81 13.06 26.58 -53.28
C ALA A 81 14.52 26.22 -52.90
N SER A 82 15.35 27.19 -52.51
CA SER A 82 16.73 26.97 -52.06
C SER A 82 16.92 27.09 -50.54
N LEU A 83 15.82 27.05 -49.76
CA LEU A 83 15.87 27.04 -48.30
C LEU A 83 16.47 25.74 -47.73
N PRO A 84 17.28 25.81 -46.65
CA PRO A 84 17.92 24.65 -46.06
C PRO A 84 16.92 23.75 -45.31
N TYR A 85 17.30 22.49 -45.07
CA TYR A 85 16.49 21.45 -44.39
C TYR A 85 15.14 21.18 -45.09
N ASP A 86 15.12 21.29 -46.43
CA ASP A 86 13.97 21.04 -47.31
C ASP A 86 12.69 21.78 -46.86
N ALA A 87 12.85 23.00 -46.35
CA ALA A 87 11.78 23.78 -45.72
C ALA A 87 10.59 24.08 -46.65
N ALA A 88 10.80 24.09 -47.97
CA ALA A 88 9.74 24.20 -48.98
C ALA A 88 8.80 22.98 -48.99
N THR A 89 9.32 21.79 -48.71
CA THR A 89 8.63 20.50 -48.77
C THR A 89 8.10 20.08 -47.41
N ASN A 90 8.92 20.22 -46.36
CA ASN A 90 8.63 19.76 -45.00
C ASN A 90 8.01 20.85 -44.12
N GLY A 91 8.02 22.12 -44.56
CA GLY A 91 7.54 23.27 -43.81
C GLY A 91 8.55 23.84 -42.81
N LEU A 92 8.48 25.16 -42.61
CA LEU A 92 9.46 25.92 -41.81
C LEU A 92 9.64 25.41 -40.37
N ASN A 93 8.58 24.96 -39.70
CA ASN A 93 8.69 24.48 -38.31
C ASN A 93 9.53 23.20 -38.21
N GLN A 94 9.34 22.25 -39.14
CA GLN A 94 10.14 21.01 -39.18
C GLN A 94 11.61 21.33 -39.49
N ALA A 95 11.85 22.20 -40.48
CA ALA A 95 13.19 22.67 -40.82
C ALA A 95 13.90 23.40 -39.67
N ILE A 96 13.18 24.18 -38.84
CA ILE A 96 13.73 24.80 -37.63
C ILE A 96 14.10 23.75 -36.58
N GLU A 97 13.25 22.76 -36.33
CA GLU A 97 13.56 21.67 -35.38
C GLU A 97 14.76 20.81 -35.83
N ASP A 98 14.84 20.49 -37.11
CA ASP A 98 15.93 19.68 -37.66
C ASP A 98 17.27 20.45 -37.68
N ALA A 99 17.25 21.75 -38.02
CA ALA A 99 18.39 22.65 -37.86
C ALA A 99 18.83 22.78 -36.39
N ALA A 100 17.87 22.91 -35.47
CA ALA A 100 18.16 22.99 -34.03
C ALA A 100 18.76 21.68 -33.49
N ARG A 101 18.29 20.52 -33.97
CA ARG A 101 18.80 19.19 -33.58
C ARG A 101 20.27 19.00 -33.96
N VAL A 102 20.71 19.56 -35.09
CA VAL A 102 22.14 19.58 -35.50
C VAL A 102 22.90 20.84 -35.05
N ARG A 103 22.24 21.75 -34.32
CA ARG A 103 22.77 23.02 -33.80
C ARG A 103 23.22 24.03 -34.86
N ASP A 104 22.60 24.02 -36.03
CA ASP A 104 22.80 25.03 -37.08
C ASP A 104 22.08 26.34 -36.72
N THR A 105 22.72 27.12 -35.86
CA THR A 105 22.21 28.42 -35.38
C THR A 105 22.08 29.48 -36.48
N ALA A 106 22.70 29.29 -37.65
CA ALA A 106 22.55 30.18 -38.79
C ALA A 106 21.24 29.88 -39.55
N ALA A 107 20.99 28.60 -39.85
CA ALA A 107 19.74 28.17 -40.48
C ALA A 107 18.53 28.43 -39.58
N CYS A 108 18.61 28.12 -38.27
CA CYS A 108 17.52 28.41 -37.32
C CYS A 108 17.09 29.89 -37.40
N ARG A 109 18.03 30.82 -37.30
CA ARG A 109 17.76 32.27 -37.33
C ARG A 109 17.18 32.74 -38.67
N LEU A 110 17.61 32.15 -39.79
CA LEU A 110 17.05 32.46 -41.11
C LEU A 110 15.60 31.99 -41.22
N LEU A 111 15.34 30.73 -40.89
CA LEU A 111 14.03 30.11 -40.98
C LEU A 111 13.03 30.74 -39.99
N GLU A 112 13.47 31.08 -38.77
CA GLU A 112 12.66 31.83 -37.80
C GLU A 112 12.32 33.24 -38.28
N LYS A 113 13.27 33.95 -38.93
CA LYS A 113 12.99 35.27 -39.50
C LYS A 113 12.00 35.21 -40.66
N ILE A 114 12.08 34.17 -41.51
CA ILE A 114 11.10 33.91 -42.58
C ILE A 114 9.72 33.63 -41.98
N ARG A 115 9.62 32.69 -41.02
CA ARG A 115 8.36 32.36 -40.33
C ARG A 115 7.72 33.59 -39.69
N ARG A 116 8.53 34.46 -39.08
CA ARG A 116 8.07 35.72 -38.49
C ARG A 116 7.54 36.71 -39.54
N ALA A 117 8.27 36.91 -40.65
CA ALA A 117 7.84 37.82 -41.71
C ALA A 117 6.56 37.34 -42.43
N GLN A 118 6.39 36.02 -42.60
CA GLN A 118 5.13 35.45 -43.10
C GLN A 118 3.98 35.79 -42.16
N HIS A 119 4.13 35.52 -40.86
CA HIS A 119 3.10 35.83 -39.87
C HIS A 119 2.77 37.34 -39.80
N GLU A 120 3.77 38.22 -39.91
CA GLU A 120 3.58 39.68 -39.94
C GLU A 120 2.91 40.18 -41.25
N SER A 121 3.01 39.44 -42.37
CA SER A 121 2.25 39.71 -43.63
C SER A 121 0.83 39.12 -43.60
N GLU A 122 0.61 37.97 -42.97
CA GLU A 122 -0.72 37.40 -42.74
C GLU A 122 -1.57 38.33 -41.85
N LEU A 123 -0.97 38.81 -40.75
CA LEU A 123 -1.60 39.77 -39.84
C LEU A 123 -1.98 41.10 -40.50
N SER A 124 -1.21 41.58 -41.49
CA SER A 124 -1.52 42.86 -42.17
C SER A 124 -2.67 42.77 -43.18
N LYS A 125 -3.02 41.56 -43.64
CA LYS A 125 -4.09 41.31 -44.62
C LYS A 125 -5.46 41.06 -44.01
N GLY A 126 -5.56 40.97 -42.68
CA GLY A 126 -6.81 40.73 -41.95
C GLY A 126 -7.35 39.29 -42.02
N GLU A 127 -6.78 38.44 -42.86
CA GLU A 127 -7.10 37.02 -42.94
C GLU A 127 -6.37 36.23 -41.84
N VAL A 128 -6.95 36.17 -40.63
CA VAL A 128 -6.40 35.39 -39.51
C VAL A 128 -7.30 34.21 -39.14
N PRO A 129 -7.22 33.07 -39.85
CA PRO A 129 -7.67 31.78 -39.32
C PRO A 129 -6.78 31.36 -38.14
N TRP A 130 -7.38 31.16 -36.97
CA TRP A 130 -6.69 30.87 -35.71
C TRP A 130 -5.65 29.74 -35.81
N TYR A 131 -4.38 30.09 -35.52
CA TYR A 131 -3.29 29.24 -35.03
C TYR A 131 -3.17 27.84 -35.66
N ARG A 132 -2.44 27.70 -36.78
CA ARG A 132 -2.07 26.38 -37.34
C ARG A 132 -0.81 25.79 -36.67
N GLY A 133 -0.78 25.81 -35.34
CA GLY A 133 0.21 25.06 -34.55
C GLY A 133 -0.20 23.60 -34.38
N GLY A 134 0.72 22.67 -34.61
CA GLY A 134 0.53 21.24 -34.30
C GLY A 134 -0.55 20.51 -35.12
N SER A 135 -0.19 20.05 -36.32
CA SER A 135 -1.06 19.17 -37.14
C SER A 135 -1.36 17.80 -36.49
N LYS A 136 -0.70 17.45 -35.38
CA LYS A 136 -1.02 16.27 -34.55
C LYS A 136 -2.00 16.55 -33.41
N ASP A 137 -2.09 17.79 -32.92
CA ASP A 137 -2.98 18.13 -31.80
C ASP A 137 -4.28 18.79 -32.27
N ARG A 138 -4.27 19.52 -33.42
CA ARG A 138 -5.54 19.86 -34.09
C ARG A 138 -6.25 18.61 -34.60
N ALA A 139 -5.51 17.63 -35.14
CA ALA A 139 -6.08 16.31 -35.50
C ALA A 139 -6.58 15.50 -34.29
N ARG A 140 -6.11 15.78 -33.07
CA ARG A 140 -6.70 15.22 -31.83
C ARG A 140 -7.96 15.96 -31.39
N TYR A 141 -8.00 17.29 -31.49
CA TYR A 141 -9.21 18.07 -31.16
C TYR A 141 -10.32 17.85 -32.18
N ASP A 142 -9.99 17.93 -33.47
CA ASP A 142 -10.92 17.65 -34.58
C ASP A 142 -11.27 16.15 -34.66
N GLY A 143 -10.40 15.27 -34.15
CA GLY A 143 -10.65 13.82 -33.98
C GLY A 143 -11.51 13.47 -32.75
N VAL A 144 -11.54 14.34 -31.73
CA VAL A 144 -12.52 14.27 -30.63
C VAL A 144 -13.91 14.81 -31.07
N MET A 145 -13.97 15.63 -32.11
CA MET A 145 -15.22 16.09 -32.74
C MET A 145 -15.67 15.22 -33.93
N ASN A 146 -14.77 14.48 -34.57
CA ASN A 146 -15.05 13.42 -35.54
C ASN A 146 -14.53 12.07 -35.03
N MET A 147 -14.95 11.71 -33.82
CA MET A 147 -14.75 10.37 -33.29
C MET A 147 -15.34 9.36 -34.27
N SER A 148 -14.64 8.27 -34.60
CA SER A 148 -15.31 7.22 -35.37
C SER A 148 -16.42 6.60 -34.53
N PRO A 149 -17.52 6.10 -35.12
CA PRO A 149 -18.59 5.44 -34.36
C PRO A 149 -18.10 4.27 -33.50
N LEU A 150 -16.97 3.65 -33.86
CA LEU A 150 -16.29 2.61 -33.08
C LEU A 150 -15.58 3.17 -31.84
N GLU A 151 -15.04 4.39 -31.90
CA GLU A 151 -14.43 5.08 -30.76
C GLU A 151 -15.49 5.67 -29.83
N GLU A 152 -16.57 6.24 -30.37
CA GLU A 152 -17.76 6.63 -29.58
C GLU A 152 -18.34 5.44 -28.82
N GLN A 153 -18.55 4.32 -29.53
CA GLN A 153 -19.04 3.07 -28.93
C GLN A 153 -18.07 2.53 -27.86
N ARG A 154 -16.74 2.62 -28.08
CA ARG A 154 -15.73 2.25 -27.07
C ARG A 154 -15.79 3.15 -25.84
N MET A 155 -15.91 4.47 -26.00
CA MET A 155 -16.03 5.39 -24.87
C MET A 155 -17.32 5.18 -24.08
N GLU A 156 -18.46 4.94 -24.74
CA GLU A 156 -19.71 4.69 -24.02
C GLU A 156 -19.74 3.30 -23.36
N ILE A 157 -19.09 2.29 -23.94
CA ILE A 157 -18.84 1.00 -23.25
C ILE A 157 -17.99 1.21 -21.99
N GLU A 158 -16.87 1.95 -22.09
CA GLU A 158 -16.00 2.25 -20.94
C GLU A 158 -16.73 3.07 -19.87
N ARG A 159 -17.47 4.10 -20.28
CA ARG A 159 -18.28 4.94 -19.40
C ARG A 159 -19.32 4.11 -18.64
N ASN A 160 -19.96 3.15 -19.30
CA ASN A 160 -20.92 2.26 -18.66
C ASN A 160 -20.25 1.18 -17.78
N ARG A 161 -19.04 0.72 -18.12
CA ARG A 161 -18.20 -0.08 -17.21
C ARG A 161 -17.89 0.68 -15.93
N ARG A 162 -17.38 1.91 -16.04
CA ARG A 162 -17.09 2.79 -14.89
C ARG A 162 -18.33 3.01 -14.01
N LYS A 163 -19.50 3.32 -14.58
CA LYS A 163 -20.78 3.40 -13.83
C LYS A 163 -21.10 2.10 -13.08
N GLN A 164 -20.94 0.94 -13.73
CA GLN A 164 -21.19 -0.37 -13.11
C GLN A 164 -20.24 -0.66 -11.93
N ASP A 165 -18.97 -0.28 -12.03
CA ASP A 165 -18.00 -0.49 -10.95
C ASP A 165 -18.22 0.48 -9.78
N GLU A 166 -18.61 1.72 -10.04
CA GLU A 166 -19.04 2.68 -9.00
C GLU A 166 -20.28 2.18 -8.24
N LEU A 167 -21.28 1.63 -8.95
CA LEU A 167 -22.48 1.05 -8.34
C LEU A 167 -22.15 -0.15 -7.41
N LYS A 168 -21.23 -1.03 -7.81
CA LYS A 168 -20.75 -2.13 -6.96
C LYS A 168 -20.03 -1.61 -5.71
N ALA A 169 -19.21 -0.56 -5.86
CA ALA A 169 -18.52 0.09 -4.73
C ALA A 169 -19.54 0.67 -3.73
N HIS A 170 -20.57 1.37 -4.21
CA HIS A 170 -21.67 1.86 -3.38
C HIS A 170 -22.48 0.75 -2.69
N GLU A 171 -22.77 -0.36 -3.35
CA GLU A 171 -23.46 -1.50 -2.73
C GLU A 171 -22.61 -2.15 -1.63
N TYR A 172 -21.29 -2.26 -1.86
CA TYR A 172 -20.35 -2.76 -0.86
C TYR A 172 -20.24 -1.80 0.34
N TRP A 173 -20.08 -0.50 0.10
CA TRP A 173 -20.04 0.53 1.15
C TRP A 173 -21.30 0.49 2.03
N ARG A 174 -22.50 0.34 1.46
CA ARG A 174 -23.74 0.18 2.26
C ARG A 174 -23.74 -1.03 3.19
N LYS A 175 -23.05 -2.12 2.83
CA LYS A 175 -22.91 -3.31 3.69
C LYS A 175 -21.90 -3.09 4.82
N GLU A 176 -20.84 -2.32 4.55
CA GLU A 176 -19.90 -1.86 5.58
C GLU A 176 -20.61 -0.93 6.59
N ASP A 177 -21.40 0.03 6.10
CA ASP A 177 -22.13 0.98 6.94
C ASP A 177 -23.22 0.28 7.78
N ALA A 178 -23.96 -0.67 7.20
CA ALA A 178 -24.95 -1.46 7.93
C ALA A 178 -24.32 -2.32 9.04
N LEU A 179 -23.12 -2.86 8.83
CA LEU A 179 -22.37 -3.60 9.85
C LEU A 179 -21.97 -2.68 11.02
N VAL A 180 -21.53 -1.46 10.73
CA VAL A 180 -21.19 -0.45 11.74
C VAL A 180 -22.40 -0.09 12.59
N GLU A 181 -23.53 0.22 11.98
CA GLU A 181 -24.74 0.59 12.72
C GLU A 181 -25.33 -0.60 13.50
N GLN A 182 -25.20 -1.84 13.01
CA GLN A 182 -25.48 -3.03 13.80
C GLN A 182 -24.59 -3.11 15.05
N CYS A 183 -23.27 -2.92 14.92
CA CYS A 183 -22.33 -2.96 16.04
C CYS A 183 -22.61 -1.85 17.08
N LYS A 184 -23.00 -0.65 16.62
CA LYS A 184 -23.44 0.45 17.49
C LYS A 184 -24.73 0.10 18.24
N ALA A 185 -25.74 -0.43 17.53
CA ALA A 185 -27.01 -0.85 18.14
C ALA A 185 -26.84 -2.01 19.15
N GLN A 186 -25.80 -2.84 19.00
CA GLN A 186 -25.42 -3.89 19.93
C GLN A 186 -24.46 -3.43 21.04
N GLY A 187 -24.09 -2.15 21.08
CA GLY A 187 -23.16 -1.59 22.07
C GLY A 187 -21.70 -2.05 21.93
N MET A 188 -21.35 -2.79 20.88
CA MET A 188 -20.05 -3.45 20.72
C MET A 188 -18.89 -2.49 20.43
N MET A 189 -19.19 -1.26 19.96
CA MET A 189 -18.19 -0.30 19.48
C MET A 189 -17.40 0.43 20.59
N ASP A 190 -17.68 0.15 21.87
CA ASP A 190 -16.94 0.72 22.99
C ASP A 190 -15.67 -0.09 23.32
N ILE A 191 -14.54 0.38 22.78
CA ILE A 191 -13.19 -0.13 23.09
C ILE A 191 -12.56 0.49 24.35
N THR A 192 -13.27 1.41 25.04
CA THR A 192 -12.77 2.08 26.25
C THR A 192 -13.26 1.44 27.54
N SER A 193 -14.44 0.80 27.50
CA SER A 193 -14.91 -0.05 28.61
C SER A 193 -13.96 -1.22 28.87
N LYS A 194 -13.54 -1.32 30.12
CA LYS A 194 -12.67 -2.38 30.67
C LYS A 194 -13.27 -2.90 31.97
N ASP A 195 -12.95 -4.14 32.33
CA ASP A 195 -13.33 -4.71 33.61
C ASP A 195 -12.37 -4.38 34.77
N GLN A 196 -12.66 -4.97 35.94
CA GLN A 196 -11.83 -4.95 37.15
C GLN A 196 -10.38 -5.44 36.93
N TYR A 197 -10.09 -6.14 35.83
CA TYR A 197 -8.77 -6.63 35.45
C TYR A 197 -8.12 -5.80 34.34
N GLY A 198 -8.76 -4.71 33.90
CA GLY A 198 -8.28 -3.86 32.82
C GLY A 198 -8.46 -4.45 31.41
N MET A 199 -9.20 -5.55 31.27
CA MET A 199 -9.43 -6.23 29.99
C MET A 199 -10.52 -5.52 29.18
N PRO A 200 -10.28 -5.21 27.89
CA PRO A 200 -11.33 -4.73 26.99
C PRO A 200 -12.47 -5.75 26.80
N MET A 201 -13.69 -5.25 26.59
CA MET A 201 -14.91 -6.06 26.44
C MET A 201 -14.86 -7.09 25.29
N ASP A 202 -14.14 -6.79 24.21
CA ASP A 202 -13.96 -7.71 23.07
C ASP A 202 -13.05 -8.91 23.40
N VAL A 203 -12.05 -8.69 24.26
CA VAL A 203 -11.20 -9.76 24.80
C VAL A 203 -11.99 -10.68 25.72
N GLN A 204 -12.85 -10.16 26.59
CA GLN A 204 -13.65 -11.00 27.51
C GLN A 204 -14.44 -12.09 26.78
N ARG A 205 -15.03 -11.77 25.63
CA ARG A 205 -15.74 -12.74 24.79
C ARG A 205 -14.79 -13.85 24.30
N ILE A 206 -13.58 -13.48 23.90
CA ILE A 206 -12.53 -14.45 23.51
C ILE A 206 -12.15 -15.34 24.70
N LEU A 207 -11.97 -14.76 25.90
CA LEU A 207 -11.66 -15.53 27.11
C LEU A 207 -12.80 -16.53 27.44
N TYR A 208 -14.05 -16.09 27.36
CA TYR A 208 -15.23 -16.91 27.63
C TYR A 208 -15.41 -18.04 26.61
N ASP A 209 -15.34 -17.75 25.31
CA ASP A 209 -15.50 -18.76 24.25
C ASP A 209 -14.36 -19.81 24.30
N ALA A 210 -13.13 -19.40 24.62
CA ALA A 210 -11.99 -20.31 24.81
C ALA A 210 -12.08 -21.13 26.11
N ALA A 211 -12.42 -20.50 27.24
CA ALA A 211 -12.61 -21.16 28.53
C ALA A 211 -13.72 -22.21 28.46
N ASN A 212 -14.85 -21.87 27.86
CA ASN A 212 -15.99 -22.77 27.64
C ASN A 212 -15.62 -23.96 26.73
N ALA A 213 -14.74 -23.77 25.74
CA ALA A 213 -14.23 -24.84 24.89
C ALA A 213 -13.25 -25.78 25.65
N LEU A 214 -12.32 -25.24 26.43
CA LEU A 214 -11.46 -26.02 27.34
C LEU A 214 -12.29 -26.81 28.35
N GLY A 215 -13.24 -26.15 29.01
CA GLY A 215 -14.10 -26.73 30.04
C GLY A 215 -14.79 -28.00 29.55
N ARG A 216 -15.50 -27.92 28.42
CA ARG A 216 -16.10 -29.09 27.77
C ARG A 216 -15.06 -30.18 27.44
N ALA A 217 -13.95 -29.81 26.80
CA ALA A 217 -12.92 -30.78 26.43
C ALA A 217 -12.38 -31.57 27.64
N ILE A 218 -12.29 -30.95 28.81
CA ILE A 218 -11.84 -31.59 30.06
C ILE A 218 -12.97 -32.41 30.71
N THR A 219 -14.17 -31.84 30.90
CA THR A 219 -15.25 -32.46 31.68
C THR A 219 -16.04 -33.54 30.93
N GLU A 220 -16.07 -33.52 29.60
CA GLU A 220 -16.84 -34.48 28.80
C GLU A 220 -16.09 -35.81 28.64
N GLY A 221 -16.26 -36.77 29.55
CA GLY A 221 -15.78 -38.15 29.41
C GLY A 221 -14.94 -38.67 30.58
N GLU A 222 -14.03 -39.61 30.31
CA GLU A 222 -13.13 -40.17 31.33
C GLU A 222 -12.04 -39.18 31.79
N PRO A 223 -11.59 -39.26 33.05
CA PRO A 223 -10.44 -38.50 33.58
C PRO A 223 -9.10 -38.94 32.97
N ASN A 224 -8.00 -38.31 33.41
CA ASN A 224 -6.63 -38.50 32.92
C ASN A 224 -6.40 -38.05 31.47
N LYS A 225 -6.90 -36.85 31.12
CA LYS A 225 -6.76 -36.25 29.79
C LYS A 225 -5.57 -35.30 29.67
N LEU A 226 -5.02 -35.21 28.45
CA LEU A 226 -4.09 -34.16 28.02
C LEU A 226 -4.74 -33.32 26.91
N VAL A 227 -5.15 -32.10 27.27
CA VAL A 227 -5.76 -31.14 26.33
C VAL A 227 -4.70 -30.11 25.92
N SER A 228 -4.28 -30.14 24.66
CA SER A 228 -3.41 -29.11 24.07
C SER A 228 -4.28 -28.04 23.43
N MET A 229 -4.16 -26.78 23.85
CA MET A 229 -4.77 -25.65 23.17
C MET A 229 -3.71 -24.72 22.56
N LYS A 230 -3.71 -24.60 21.24
CA LYS A 230 -2.89 -23.63 20.51
C LYS A 230 -3.70 -22.36 20.26
N LEU A 231 -3.22 -21.20 20.72
CA LEU A 231 -3.81 -19.90 20.43
C LEU A 231 -3.20 -19.34 19.15
N ALA A 232 -4.06 -18.79 18.28
CA ALA A 232 -3.67 -18.11 17.06
C ALA A 232 -4.52 -16.85 16.92
N VAL A 233 -4.21 -15.84 17.73
CA VAL A 233 -5.01 -14.62 17.89
C VAL A 233 -4.18 -13.43 17.38
N ASP A 234 -4.63 -12.80 16.30
CA ASP A 234 -4.05 -11.57 15.74
C ASP A 234 -4.41 -10.37 16.64
N PRO A 235 -3.49 -9.81 17.45
CA PRO A 235 -3.85 -8.81 18.45
C PRO A 235 -4.44 -7.54 17.82
N MET A 236 -5.54 -7.04 18.39
CA MET A 236 -6.14 -5.81 17.92
C MET A 236 -5.30 -4.59 18.33
N PRO A 237 -5.26 -3.50 17.54
CA PRO A 237 -4.36 -2.39 17.84
C PRO A 237 -4.72 -1.54 19.08
N TRP A 238 -5.87 -1.77 19.71
CA TRP A 238 -6.27 -1.17 21.00
C TRP A 238 -6.05 -2.12 22.20
N TRP A 239 -5.49 -3.31 21.98
CA TRP A 239 -5.16 -4.26 23.03
C TRP A 239 -3.80 -3.92 23.66
N ASP A 240 -3.86 -3.20 24.77
CA ASP A 240 -2.71 -2.84 25.61
C ASP A 240 -2.67 -3.72 26.86
N PHE A 241 -2.04 -4.89 26.74
CA PHE A 241 -1.81 -5.88 27.80
C PHE A 241 -0.69 -6.86 27.42
N SER A 242 -0.25 -7.71 28.36
CA SER A 242 0.87 -8.64 28.13
C SER A 242 0.49 -9.82 27.23
N ASN A 243 1.48 -10.46 26.61
CA ASN A 243 1.26 -11.71 25.86
C ASN A 243 0.66 -12.85 26.73
N GLN A 244 0.83 -12.80 28.05
CA GLN A 244 0.29 -13.79 28.98
C GLN A 244 -1.11 -13.44 29.51
N ALA A 245 -1.59 -12.21 29.29
CA ALA A 245 -2.88 -11.75 29.76
C ALA A 245 -4.06 -12.54 29.18
N ILE A 246 -3.99 -12.92 27.88
CA ILE A 246 -5.00 -13.80 27.27
C ILE A 246 -4.92 -15.23 27.85
N PRO A 247 -3.76 -15.94 27.84
CA PRO A 247 -3.60 -17.22 28.51
C PRO A 247 -4.14 -17.24 29.95
N VAL A 248 -3.66 -16.35 30.82
CA VAL A 248 -4.08 -16.25 32.23
C VAL A 248 -5.56 -15.89 32.34
N GLY A 249 -6.06 -15.00 31.50
CA GLY A 249 -7.48 -14.65 31.41
C GLY A 249 -8.36 -15.87 31.14
N ILE A 250 -7.96 -16.75 30.21
CA ILE A 250 -8.70 -17.99 29.90
C ILE A 250 -8.72 -18.94 31.11
N VAL A 251 -7.59 -19.09 31.82
CA VAL A 251 -7.51 -19.89 33.05
C VAL A 251 -8.49 -19.35 34.10
N ARG A 252 -8.43 -18.05 34.36
CA ARG A 252 -9.28 -17.36 35.34
C ARG A 252 -10.75 -17.50 34.98
N THR A 253 -11.13 -17.26 33.73
CA THR A 253 -12.52 -17.38 33.27
C THR A 253 -13.06 -18.80 33.42
N LEU A 254 -12.27 -19.87 33.18
CA LEU A 254 -12.75 -21.23 33.41
C LEU A 254 -12.96 -21.55 34.91
N GLN A 255 -12.15 -20.98 35.80
CA GLN A 255 -12.38 -21.08 37.25
C GLN A 255 -13.64 -20.31 37.66
N GLU A 256 -13.87 -19.12 37.09
CA GLU A 256 -15.05 -18.28 37.37
C GLU A 256 -16.36 -18.87 36.83
N MET A 257 -16.29 -19.74 35.82
CA MET A 257 -17.42 -20.58 35.39
C MET A 257 -17.80 -21.68 36.40
N GLY A 258 -17.08 -21.80 37.53
CA GLY A 258 -17.46 -22.63 38.68
C GLY A 258 -17.16 -24.13 38.56
N GLY A 259 -16.38 -24.55 37.56
CA GLY A 259 -16.07 -25.96 37.32
C GLY A 259 -14.87 -26.54 38.10
N PHE A 260 -14.05 -25.69 38.73
CA PHE A 260 -12.76 -26.07 39.31
C PHE A 260 -12.50 -25.23 40.58
N GLU A 261 -12.15 -25.88 41.70
CA GLU A 261 -11.89 -25.18 42.97
C GLU A 261 -10.44 -24.68 43.02
N LYS A 262 -9.49 -25.61 42.85
CA LYS A 262 -8.05 -25.34 42.80
C LYS A 262 -7.54 -25.55 41.39
N VAL A 263 -7.27 -24.43 40.70
CA VAL A 263 -6.58 -24.43 39.40
C VAL A 263 -5.11 -24.10 39.62
N ALA A 264 -4.23 -25.03 39.22
CA ALA A 264 -2.79 -24.84 39.32
C ALA A 264 -2.20 -24.37 37.98
N VAL A 265 -1.31 -23.39 38.02
CA VAL A 265 -0.69 -22.75 36.84
C VAL A 265 0.82 -22.85 36.92
N ILE A 266 1.43 -23.30 35.82
CA ILE A 266 2.87 -23.37 35.63
C ILE A 266 3.24 -22.43 34.47
N PRO A 267 3.80 -21.24 34.78
CA PRO A 267 4.22 -20.28 33.76
C PRO A 267 5.47 -20.76 32.99
N PRO A 268 5.79 -20.13 31.86
CA PRO A 268 7.04 -20.40 31.14
C PRO A 268 8.27 -20.05 31.99
N PRO A 269 9.41 -20.74 31.82
CA PRO A 269 10.64 -20.40 32.54
C PRO A 269 11.09 -18.96 32.26
N ASN A 270 11.29 -18.19 33.33
CA ASN A 270 11.64 -16.76 33.36
C ASN A 270 10.53 -15.74 33.02
N ASP A 271 9.28 -16.18 32.78
CA ASP A 271 8.18 -15.23 32.55
C ASP A 271 7.61 -14.67 33.86
N ASP A 272 7.66 -13.34 34.00
CA ASP A 272 7.13 -12.58 35.15
C ASP A 272 5.60 -12.40 35.05
N ILE A 273 4.86 -13.46 35.39
CA ILE A 273 3.40 -13.41 35.50
C ILE A 273 2.88 -12.68 36.75
N SER A 274 3.76 -12.11 37.61
CA SER A 274 3.33 -11.41 38.84
C SER A 274 2.59 -10.09 38.58
N ARG A 275 2.57 -9.63 37.32
CA ARG A 275 1.88 -8.43 36.84
C ARG A 275 0.43 -8.68 36.46
N GLU A 276 0.05 -9.94 36.25
CA GLU A 276 -1.33 -10.33 35.98
C GLU A 276 -2.10 -10.50 37.31
N PRO A 277 -3.40 -10.16 37.37
CA PRO A 277 -4.21 -10.40 38.56
C PRO A 277 -4.52 -11.90 38.71
N MET A 278 -3.86 -12.52 39.69
CA MET A 278 -3.78 -13.97 39.92
C MET A 278 -4.58 -14.45 41.14
N ASP A 279 -5.46 -13.61 41.70
CA ASP A 279 -6.08 -13.70 43.05
C ASP A 279 -6.80 -15.02 43.42
N ARG A 280 -7.03 -15.91 42.44
CA ARG A 280 -7.71 -17.21 42.59
C ARG A 280 -6.88 -18.40 42.09
N LEU A 281 -5.72 -18.16 41.47
CA LEU A 281 -4.92 -19.14 40.76
C LEU A 281 -3.68 -19.54 41.58
N VAL A 282 -3.40 -20.85 41.66
CA VAL A 282 -2.27 -21.36 42.43
C VAL A 282 -1.05 -21.54 41.53
N ILE A 283 0.02 -20.78 41.76
CA ILE A 283 1.25 -20.90 40.97
C ILE A 283 2.10 -22.06 41.50
N GLY A 284 2.47 -23.00 40.62
CA GLY A 284 3.41 -24.10 40.88
C GLY A 284 2.92 -25.25 41.77
N ASP A 285 2.09 -25.00 42.79
CA ASP A 285 1.55 -26.06 43.65
C ASP A 285 0.38 -26.83 42.98
N VAL A 286 0.73 -27.94 42.34
CA VAL A 286 -0.20 -28.86 41.67
C VAL A 286 -0.95 -29.82 42.61
N GLN A 287 -0.61 -29.91 43.90
CA GLN A 287 -1.13 -30.97 44.78
C GLN A 287 -2.64 -30.82 45.01
N ASN A 288 -3.41 -31.88 44.71
CA ASN A 288 -4.87 -31.88 44.80
C ASN A 288 -5.55 -30.77 43.97
N ALA A 289 -4.89 -30.24 42.93
CA ALA A 289 -5.54 -29.38 41.95
C ALA A 289 -6.61 -30.16 41.17
N ASP A 290 -7.69 -29.50 40.77
CA ASP A 290 -8.73 -30.11 39.92
C ASP A 290 -8.23 -30.30 38.47
N VAL A 291 -7.35 -29.39 38.03
CA VAL A 291 -6.68 -29.37 36.74
C VAL A 291 -5.37 -28.57 36.84
N VAL A 292 -4.35 -28.95 36.06
CA VAL A 292 -3.09 -28.20 35.92
C VAL A 292 -3.01 -27.57 34.52
N TYR A 293 -2.65 -26.29 34.46
CA TYR A 293 -2.31 -25.56 33.25
C TYR A 293 -0.80 -25.37 33.14
N VAL A 294 -0.22 -25.79 32.02
CA VAL A 294 1.19 -25.57 31.71
C VAL A 294 1.31 -24.65 30.50
N MET A 295 1.99 -23.52 30.65
CA MET A 295 2.06 -22.45 29.65
C MET A 295 3.36 -22.50 28.84
N ASN A 296 3.23 -22.49 27.51
CA ASN A 296 4.31 -22.59 26.52
C ASN A 296 5.34 -23.73 26.75
N PRO A 297 4.99 -24.95 27.22
CA PRO A 297 5.98 -25.99 27.47
C PRO A 297 6.53 -26.56 26.15
N VAL A 298 7.85 -26.77 26.11
CA VAL A 298 8.56 -27.42 25.00
C VAL A 298 8.67 -28.91 25.31
N LEU A 299 7.66 -29.69 24.88
CA LEU A 299 7.50 -31.13 25.13
C LEU A 299 8.00 -31.94 23.92
N ASP A 300 9.28 -31.76 23.59
CA ASP A 300 9.96 -32.32 22.42
C ASP A 300 10.66 -33.68 22.67
N THR A 301 10.70 -34.16 23.91
CA THR A 301 11.27 -35.47 24.28
C THR A 301 10.30 -36.31 25.14
N GLU A 302 10.56 -37.62 25.22
CA GLU A 302 9.70 -38.58 25.93
C GLU A 302 9.72 -38.33 27.44
N GLU A 303 10.88 -37.98 28.00
CA GLU A 303 11.10 -37.66 29.43
C GLU A 303 10.14 -36.57 29.92
N LYS A 304 9.96 -35.51 29.14
CA LYS A 304 9.09 -34.38 29.48
C LYS A 304 7.61 -34.75 29.48
N ILE A 305 7.21 -35.74 28.69
CA ILE A 305 5.84 -36.30 28.74
C ILE A 305 5.66 -37.18 29.97
N TYR A 306 6.69 -37.93 30.40
CA TYR A 306 6.66 -38.65 31.68
C TYR A 306 6.61 -37.69 32.89
N GLU A 307 7.35 -36.59 32.88
CA GLU A 307 7.27 -35.52 33.89
C GLU A 307 5.84 -34.92 33.95
N LEU A 308 5.26 -34.62 32.79
CA LEU A 308 3.88 -34.12 32.69
C LEU A 308 2.85 -35.13 33.22
N ALA A 309 3.07 -36.43 33.03
CA ALA A 309 2.20 -37.48 33.55
C ALA A 309 2.36 -37.71 35.07
N GLN A 310 3.57 -37.56 35.64
CA GLN A 310 3.78 -37.57 37.09
C GLN A 310 3.12 -36.36 37.77
N MET A 311 3.21 -35.19 37.13
CA MET A 311 2.48 -33.99 37.54
C MET A 311 0.97 -34.20 37.49
N ALA A 312 0.44 -34.83 36.43
CA ALA A 312 -0.97 -35.20 36.32
C ALA A 312 -1.44 -36.07 37.49
N GLN A 313 -0.65 -37.07 37.90
CA GLN A 313 -0.94 -37.96 39.04
C GLN A 313 -1.02 -37.25 40.39
N SER A 314 -0.54 -35.99 40.50
CA SER A 314 -0.65 -35.17 41.70
C SER A 314 -1.97 -34.38 41.80
N THR A 315 -2.81 -34.45 40.76
CA THR A 315 -4.11 -33.77 40.66
C THR A 315 -5.27 -34.69 41.03
N LYS A 316 -6.46 -34.15 41.35
CA LYS A 316 -7.65 -34.95 41.68
C LYS A 316 -8.10 -35.87 40.53
N ASN A 317 -7.87 -35.47 39.27
CA ASN A 317 -8.48 -36.08 38.08
C ASN A 317 -7.49 -36.52 36.98
N GLY A 318 -6.18 -36.41 37.19
CA GLY A 318 -5.17 -36.67 36.14
C GLY A 318 -5.21 -35.69 34.95
N ASN A 319 -5.96 -34.59 35.05
CA ASN A 319 -6.25 -33.72 33.90
C ASN A 319 -5.21 -32.59 33.78
N VAL A 320 -4.63 -32.49 32.59
CA VAL A 320 -3.61 -31.48 32.25
C VAL A 320 -4.00 -30.72 30.98
N ILE A 321 -3.83 -29.41 31.03
CA ILE A 321 -3.98 -28.50 29.90
C ILE A 321 -2.59 -27.96 29.54
N VAL A 322 -2.24 -28.04 28.27
CA VAL A 322 -1.06 -27.40 27.70
C VAL A 322 -1.53 -26.20 26.88
N LEU A 323 -1.17 -24.99 27.31
CA LEU A 323 -1.39 -23.77 26.55
C LEU A 323 -0.16 -23.53 25.65
N ASP A 324 -0.40 -23.45 24.35
CA ASP A 324 0.55 -23.10 23.29
C ASP A 324 1.84 -23.94 23.12
N GLY A 325 2.03 -24.98 23.93
CA GLY A 325 3.20 -25.86 23.91
C GLY A 325 3.42 -26.66 22.62
N THR A 326 4.62 -27.22 22.48
CA THR A 326 5.08 -27.96 21.29
C THR A 326 5.32 -29.43 21.61
N PHE A 327 4.92 -30.33 20.70
CA PHE A 327 4.98 -31.80 20.89
C PHE A 327 5.94 -32.46 19.89
N GLY A 328 7.18 -31.93 19.84
CA GLY A 328 8.20 -32.26 18.84
C GLY A 328 7.84 -31.81 17.42
N GLU A 329 8.82 -31.83 16.50
CA GLU A 329 8.57 -31.40 15.11
C GLU A 329 7.60 -32.35 14.36
N PRO A 330 6.70 -31.82 13.51
CA PRO A 330 5.90 -32.64 12.59
C PRO A 330 6.79 -33.51 11.69
N GLY A 331 6.48 -34.81 11.61
CA GLY A 331 7.23 -35.77 10.78
C GLY A 331 8.50 -36.35 11.40
N SER A 332 9.14 -35.67 12.37
CA SER A 332 10.32 -36.18 13.11
C SER A 332 10.08 -37.54 13.78
N MET A 333 11.13 -38.28 14.11
CA MET A 333 11.02 -39.55 14.83
C MET A 333 10.71 -39.29 16.31
N GLU A 334 11.37 -38.29 16.89
CA GLU A 334 11.28 -37.86 18.28
C GLU A 334 9.85 -37.37 18.57
N GLY A 335 9.30 -36.48 17.73
CA GLY A 335 7.92 -36.02 17.85
C GLY A 335 6.87 -37.15 17.68
N LYS A 336 7.16 -38.19 16.88
CA LYS A 336 6.28 -39.38 16.82
C LYS A 336 6.30 -40.17 18.13
N ARG A 337 7.47 -40.33 18.76
CA ARG A 337 7.56 -40.98 20.08
C ARG A 337 6.87 -40.16 21.16
N VAL A 338 7.11 -38.85 21.23
CA VAL A 338 6.37 -37.91 22.11
C VAL A 338 4.86 -38.12 22.02
N ARG A 339 4.30 -38.14 20.82
CA ARG A 339 2.85 -38.35 20.60
C ARG A 339 2.37 -39.76 20.97
N GLN A 340 3.21 -40.78 20.77
CA GLN A 340 2.91 -42.15 21.20
C GLN A 340 2.95 -42.30 22.73
N SER A 341 3.99 -41.81 23.41
CA SER A 341 4.08 -41.82 24.87
C SER A 341 2.94 -41.03 25.52
N ALA A 342 2.53 -39.90 24.93
CA ALA A 342 1.35 -39.16 25.38
C ALA A 342 0.04 -39.97 25.22
N LYS A 343 -0.08 -40.80 24.18
CA LYS A 343 -1.22 -41.71 23.95
C LYS A 343 -1.23 -42.91 24.89
N ASP A 344 -0.06 -43.37 25.33
CA ASP A 344 0.07 -44.48 26.28
C ASP A 344 -0.11 -44.04 27.75
N LEU A 345 0.13 -42.75 28.05
CA LEU A 345 0.01 -42.16 29.39
C LEU A 345 -1.33 -41.46 29.66
N PHE A 346 -1.96 -40.83 28.65
CA PHE A 346 -3.20 -40.06 28.80
C PHE A 346 -4.37 -40.70 28.03
N LYS A 347 -5.57 -40.67 28.63
CA LYS A 347 -6.80 -41.21 28.06
C LYS A 347 -7.19 -40.44 26.79
N GLY A 348 -7.11 -41.12 25.65
CA GLY A 348 -7.31 -40.53 24.32
C GLY A 348 -6.06 -39.88 23.72
N GLY A 349 -4.95 -39.81 24.44
CA GLY A 349 -3.76 -39.07 24.04
C GLY A 349 -3.95 -37.55 24.05
N ILE A 350 -3.38 -36.86 23.06
CA ILE A 350 -3.41 -35.40 22.98
C ILE A 350 -4.69 -34.95 22.26
N GLN A 351 -5.68 -34.50 23.02
CA GLN A 351 -6.84 -33.79 22.47
C GLN A 351 -6.40 -32.37 22.08
N SER A 352 -6.39 -32.06 20.78
CA SER A 352 -5.90 -30.77 20.30
C SER A 352 -7.04 -29.81 19.95
N LEU A 353 -7.06 -28.66 20.63
CA LEU A 353 -7.89 -27.51 20.30
C LEU A 353 -7.01 -26.45 19.63
N GLN A 354 -7.46 -25.89 18.51
CA GLN A 354 -6.86 -24.69 17.94
C GLN A 354 -7.88 -23.57 18.02
N PHE A 355 -7.55 -22.53 18.79
CA PHE A 355 -8.37 -21.33 18.92
C PHE A 355 -7.80 -20.25 18.00
N ILE A 356 -8.39 -20.10 16.81
CA ILE A 356 -7.92 -19.15 15.81
C ILE A 356 -8.89 -17.97 15.72
N MET A 357 -8.41 -16.76 16.03
CA MET A 357 -9.03 -15.58 15.47
C MET A 357 -8.43 -15.37 14.07
N SER A 358 -9.08 -15.97 13.08
CA SER A 358 -8.61 -16.06 11.69
C SER A 358 -8.18 -14.68 11.18
N PRO A 359 -6.98 -14.53 10.56
CA PRO A 359 -6.43 -13.23 10.17
C PRO A 359 -7.12 -12.70 8.90
N VAL A 360 -8.43 -12.44 9.00
CA VAL A 360 -9.17 -11.60 8.07
C VAL A 360 -8.52 -10.21 8.10
N PRO A 361 -7.96 -9.71 6.99
CA PRO A 361 -7.40 -8.37 6.96
C PRO A 361 -8.49 -7.35 7.29
N LEU A 362 -8.19 -6.35 8.11
CA LEU A 362 -9.15 -5.28 8.44
C LEU A 362 -9.46 -4.41 7.21
N THR A 363 -8.47 -4.27 6.33
CA THR A 363 -8.59 -3.79 4.95
C THR A 363 -9.24 -4.85 4.04
N LYS A 364 -9.85 -4.44 2.93
CA LYS A 364 -10.58 -5.36 2.04
C LYS A 364 -9.64 -6.49 1.51
N PRO A 365 -10.05 -7.76 1.52
CA PRO A 365 -9.40 -8.78 0.69
C PRO A 365 -9.66 -8.42 -0.77
N VAL A 366 -8.60 -8.24 -1.57
CA VAL A 366 -8.72 -7.80 -2.97
C VAL A 366 -8.30 -8.94 -3.91
N GLY A 367 -8.82 -8.91 -5.15
CA GLY A 367 -8.70 -9.98 -6.15
C GLY A 367 -7.26 -10.45 -6.41
N GLY A 368 -7.17 -11.71 -6.86
CA GLY A 368 -6.04 -12.62 -6.65
C GLY A 368 -4.67 -12.25 -7.25
N ASP A 369 -3.72 -13.09 -6.83
CA ASP A 369 -2.25 -12.94 -6.86
C ASP A 369 -1.74 -11.75 -6.01
N PRO A 370 -0.61 -11.89 -5.28
CA PRO A 370 -0.37 -11.07 -4.10
C PRO A 370 0.07 -9.64 -4.46
N TYR A 371 -0.84 -8.72 -4.17
CA TYR A 371 -0.50 -7.40 -3.65
C TYR A 371 -0.05 -7.61 -2.19
N PRO A 372 1.27 -7.54 -1.87
CA PRO A 372 1.69 -7.61 -0.48
C PRO A 372 1.30 -6.32 0.24
N ILE A 373 1.02 -6.42 1.54
CA ILE A 373 1.03 -5.23 2.41
C ILE A 373 2.49 -4.77 2.50
N PRO A 374 2.86 -3.54 2.12
CA PRO A 374 4.24 -3.11 2.17
C PRO A 374 4.76 -3.03 3.60
N ASP A 375 6.01 -3.46 3.85
CA ASP A 375 6.65 -3.43 5.17
C ASP A 375 6.58 -2.06 5.86
N TRP A 376 6.70 -0.96 5.10
CA TRP A 376 6.59 0.40 5.63
C TRP A 376 5.19 0.70 6.17
N LEU A 377 4.15 0.14 5.56
CA LEU A 377 2.75 0.31 5.96
C LEU A 377 2.41 -0.58 7.17
N VAL A 378 2.99 -1.78 7.24
CA VAL A 378 2.93 -2.63 8.45
C VAL A 378 3.57 -1.91 9.63
N LYS A 379 4.79 -1.38 9.46
CA LYS A 379 5.54 -0.63 10.50
C LYS A 379 4.84 0.67 10.92
N ALA A 380 4.08 1.29 10.02
CA ALA A 380 3.26 2.48 10.31
C ALA A 380 1.93 2.16 11.05
N GLY A 381 1.63 0.89 11.36
CA GLY A 381 0.47 0.52 12.18
C GLY A 381 -0.89 0.63 11.46
N TYR A 382 -0.93 0.50 10.13
CA TYR A 382 -2.11 0.72 9.26
C TYR A 382 -3.44 0.07 9.71
N LYS A 383 -3.37 -1.03 10.48
CA LYS A 383 -4.53 -1.69 11.11
C LYS A 383 -5.28 -0.78 12.09
N ALA A 384 -4.56 0.08 12.81
CA ALA A 384 -5.03 0.86 13.97
C ALA A 384 -5.75 2.16 13.61
N THR A 385 -5.61 2.61 12.37
CA THR A 385 -5.69 4.03 12.02
C THR A 385 -6.44 4.24 10.70
N GLY A 386 -6.89 5.47 10.46
CA GLY A 386 -7.29 5.93 9.13
C GLY A 386 -6.05 6.27 8.31
N ASN A 387 -5.95 5.73 7.10
CA ASN A 387 -4.81 5.92 6.19
C ASN A 387 -5.27 6.73 4.98
N LEU A 388 -4.77 7.96 4.86
CA LEU A 388 -5.02 8.87 3.75
C LEU A 388 -3.81 8.90 2.81
N ALA A 389 -3.98 8.52 1.54
CA ALA A 389 -2.97 8.77 0.52
C ALA A 389 -3.21 10.12 -0.17
N ILE A 390 -2.14 10.88 -0.42
CA ILE A 390 -2.12 11.97 -1.39
C ILE A 390 -1.20 11.56 -2.54
N THR A 391 -1.73 11.51 -3.76
CA THR A 391 -1.01 11.11 -4.97
C THR A 391 -1.26 12.11 -6.11
N GLY A 392 -0.60 11.91 -7.24
CA GLY A 392 -0.55 12.82 -8.39
C GLY A 392 0.88 13.24 -8.73
N ASN A 393 1.03 13.92 -9.87
CA ASN A 393 2.31 14.23 -10.50
C ASN A 393 3.29 15.08 -9.63
N SER A 394 4.57 15.14 -10.04
CA SER A 394 5.55 16.03 -9.39
C SER A 394 5.14 17.50 -9.56
N GLY A 395 5.40 18.32 -8.54
CA GLY A 395 5.09 19.75 -8.57
C GLY A 395 3.59 20.11 -8.49
N THR A 396 2.66 19.15 -8.35
CA THR A 396 1.22 19.46 -8.17
C THR A 396 0.92 20.12 -6.82
N GLY A 397 1.85 20.02 -5.85
CA GLY A 397 1.74 20.69 -4.54
C GLY A 397 1.23 19.82 -3.40
N LYS A 398 1.30 18.49 -3.54
CA LYS A 398 0.90 17.49 -2.51
C LYS A 398 1.47 17.82 -1.12
N SER A 399 2.75 18.14 -1.02
CA SER A 399 3.43 18.46 0.24
C SER A 399 2.93 19.79 0.84
N SER A 400 2.54 20.76 0.00
CA SER A 400 1.86 21.99 0.45
C SER A 400 0.43 21.72 0.94
N LEU A 401 -0.29 20.80 0.28
CA LEU A 401 -1.62 20.35 0.70
C LEU A 401 -1.56 19.59 2.03
N ASN A 402 -0.59 18.69 2.20
CA ASN A 402 -0.31 17.97 3.44
C ASN A 402 -0.13 18.95 4.62
N ASN A 403 0.73 19.96 4.45
CA ASN A 403 0.94 21.01 5.44
C ASN A 403 -0.35 21.78 5.74
N ALA A 404 -1.07 22.24 4.72
CA ALA A 404 -2.33 22.98 4.89
C ALA A 404 -3.43 22.14 5.60
N MET A 405 -3.55 20.85 5.29
CA MET A 405 -4.50 19.93 5.96
C MET A 405 -4.18 19.77 7.46
N ARG A 406 -2.88 19.72 7.80
CA ARG A 406 -2.35 19.68 9.17
C ARG A 406 -2.30 21.06 9.85
N GLY A 407 -2.65 22.14 9.16
CA GLY A 407 -2.59 23.52 9.68
C GLY A 407 -1.18 24.12 9.79
N LEU A 408 -0.17 23.46 9.23
CA LEU A 408 1.24 23.88 9.27
C LEU A 408 1.60 24.81 8.11
N LYS A 409 2.50 25.77 8.39
CA LYS A 409 3.13 26.62 7.39
C LYS A 409 4.42 25.96 6.87
N PRO A 410 4.95 26.34 5.69
CA PRO A 410 6.14 25.70 5.09
C PRO A 410 7.49 25.89 5.81
N ARG A 411 7.49 26.34 7.07
CA ARG A 411 8.67 26.54 7.94
C ARG A 411 8.39 26.15 9.39
N ASP A 412 7.23 25.56 9.69
CA ASP A 412 6.91 25.09 11.03
C ASP A 412 7.53 23.69 11.24
N ASP A 413 7.90 23.36 12.47
CA ASP A 413 8.57 22.08 12.77
C ASP A 413 7.66 20.89 12.41
N GLY A 414 8.21 19.91 11.69
CA GLY A 414 7.45 18.76 11.18
C GLY A 414 6.55 19.03 9.96
N ALA A 415 6.70 20.19 9.31
CA ALA A 415 6.15 20.43 7.97
C ALA A 415 6.86 19.58 6.89
N ALA A 416 6.09 19.09 5.91
CA ALA A 416 6.59 18.42 4.72
C ALA A 416 7.40 19.40 3.84
N GLU A 417 8.58 18.98 3.37
CA GLU A 417 9.41 19.81 2.49
C GLU A 417 8.75 20.08 1.13
N VAL A 418 8.65 21.35 0.74
CA VAL A 418 7.99 21.76 -0.52
C VAL A 418 9.02 21.91 -1.64
N GLY A 419 9.26 20.83 -2.38
CA GLY A 419 10.15 20.77 -3.54
C GLY A 419 9.44 20.94 -4.90
N VAL A 420 10.21 21.35 -5.93
CA VAL A 420 9.77 21.34 -7.35
C VAL A 420 10.25 20.07 -8.08
N LYS A 421 11.33 19.46 -7.61
CA LYS A 421 11.79 18.13 -8.06
C LYS A 421 11.00 17.04 -7.33
N GLU A 422 11.00 15.84 -7.91
CA GLU A 422 10.51 14.61 -7.27
C GLU A 422 11.44 14.26 -6.08
N THR A 423 11.10 14.76 -4.89
CA THR A 423 11.84 14.54 -3.63
C THR A 423 11.40 13.26 -2.92
N THR A 424 10.10 12.99 -2.92
CA THR A 424 9.50 11.79 -2.32
C THR A 424 9.76 10.56 -3.18
N LEU A 425 10.71 9.71 -2.76
CA LEU A 425 10.96 8.39 -3.38
C LEU A 425 10.33 7.23 -2.59
N GLU A 426 10.07 7.44 -1.30
CA GLU A 426 9.41 6.49 -0.39
C GLU A 426 8.16 7.15 0.22
N PRO A 427 7.03 6.42 0.39
CA PRO A 427 5.83 6.92 1.05
C PRO A 427 6.13 7.52 2.43
N THR A 428 5.98 8.83 2.57
CA THR A 428 6.35 9.53 3.81
C THR A 428 5.10 9.71 4.69
N PRO A 429 5.03 9.09 5.89
CA PRO A 429 3.89 9.22 6.79
C PRO A 429 3.95 10.54 7.58
N TYR A 430 2.79 11.15 7.78
CA TYR A 430 2.58 12.34 8.59
C TYR A 430 1.32 12.19 9.44
N THR A 431 1.44 12.43 10.74
CA THR A 431 0.28 12.44 11.64
C THR A 431 -0.62 13.64 11.33
N ILE A 432 -1.93 13.38 11.25
CA ILE A 432 -3.00 14.39 11.17
C ILE A 432 -4.02 14.10 12.27
N ASP A 433 -4.50 15.15 12.96
CA ASP A 433 -5.65 15.00 13.86
C ASP A 433 -6.95 15.01 13.06
N VAL A 434 -7.79 14.01 13.31
CA VAL A 434 -9.12 13.87 12.73
C VAL A 434 -10.10 13.60 13.86
N ALA A 435 -10.84 14.64 14.27
CA ALA A 435 -11.80 14.59 15.37
C ALA A 435 -11.20 14.13 16.73
N GLY A 436 -9.96 14.52 17.04
CA GLY A 436 -9.26 14.10 18.26
C GLY A 436 -8.65 12.69 18.17
N LYS A 437 -8.70 12.04 17.00
CA LYS A 437 -8.02 10.77 16.73
C LYS A 437 -6.81 11.03 15.83
N GLN A 438 -5.64 10.53 16.22
CA GLN A 438 -4.45 10.58 15.36
C GLN A 438 -4.59 9.61 14.18
N MET A 439 -4.50 10.15 12.97
CA MET A 439 -4.58 9.39 11.72
C MET A 439 -3.32 9.59 10.87
N ALA A 440 -3.06 8.67 9.94
CA ALA A 440 -1.86 8.66 9.12
C ALA A 440 -2.14 9.18 7.70
N MET A 441 -1.51 10.29 7.33
CA MET A 441 -1.57 10.87 5.99
C MET A 441 -0.23 10.73 5.29
N TYR A 442 -0.22 10.21 4.08
CA TYR A 442 0.99 9.82 3.35
C TYR A 442 1.12 10.63 2.06
N ASP A 443 2.24 11.34 1.89
CA ASP A 443 2.60 11.92 0.59
C ASP A 443 3.27 10.82 -0.24
N LEU A 444 2.66 10.45 -1.37
CA LEU A 444 3.13 9.35 -2.23
C LEU A 444 3.93 9.88 -3.43
N PRO A 445 4.92 9.13 -3.95
CA PRO A 445 5.55 9.46 -5.22
C PRO A 445 4.52 9.59 -6.36
N GLY A 446 4.86 10.33 -7.41
CA GLY A 446 4.00 10.48 -8.57
C GLY A 446 3.90 9.17 -9.37
N ALA A 447 2.68 8.73 -9.66
CA ALA A 447 2.45 7.61 -10.57
C ALA A 447 2.88 7.99 -12.00
N GLY A 448 3.22 6.98 -12.82
CA GLY A 448 3.48 7.14 -14.26
C GLY A 448 4.86 7.65 -14.64
N THR A 449 5.74 7.94 -13.67
CA THR A 449 7.15 8.21 -13.99
C THR A 449 7.89 6.91 -14.34
N PRO A 450 9.06 6.96 -15.03
CA PRO A 450 9.85 5.76 -15.32
C PRO A 450 10.33 4.97 -14.08
N ARG A 451 10.24 5.56 -12.88
CA ARG A 451 10.51 4.91 -11.59
C ARG A 451 9.27 4.26 -10.98
N PHE A 452 8.09 4.75 -11.34
CA PHE A 452 6.80 4.39 -10.76
C PHE A 452 5.73 4.08 -11.84
N PRO A 453 5.93 3.07 -12.72
CA PRO A 453 4.91 2.64 -13.68
C PRO A 453 3.58 2.29 -13.01
N LEU A 454 2.45 2.70 -13.58
CA LEU A 454 1.14 2.58 -12.94
C LEU A 454 0.77 1.13 -12.54
N GLU A 455 1.13 0.15 -13.38
CA GLU A 455 0.93 -1.28 -13.15
C GLU A 455 1.56 -1.77 -11.83
N SER A 456 2.80 -1.34 -11.55
CA SER A 456 3.49 -1.68 -10.30
C SER A 456 3.23 -0.69 -9.17
N TYR A 457 2.80 0.54 -9.48
CA TYR A 457 2.49 1.59 -8.50
C TYR A 457 1.45 1.15 -7.46
N ILE A 458 0.33 0.58 -7.92
CA ILE A 458 -0.78 0.12 -7.05
C ILE A 458 -0.30 -0.94 -6.04
N ARG A 459 0.66 -1.78 -6.46
CA ARG A 459 1.28 -2.83 -5.66
C ARG A 459 2.34 -2.28 -4.71
N ASN A 460 3.31 -1.56 -5.23
CA ASN A 460 4.49 -1.09 -4.49
C ASN A 460 4.14 0.00 -3.46
N MET A 461 3.16 0.86 -3.78
CA MET A 461 2.65 1.88 -2.86
C MET A 461 1.48 1.38 -2.01
N GLY A 462 1.09 0.11 -2.11
CA GLY A 462 0.03 -0.47 -1.29
C GLY A 462 -1.32 0.26 -1.42
N ILE A 463 -1.65 0.80 -2.60
CA ILE A 463 -2.82 1.68 -2.83
C ILE A 463 -4.13 1.04 -2.32
N LYS A 464 -4.22 -0.30 -2.39
CA LYS A 464 -5.36 -1.12 -1.94
C LYS A 464 -5.57 -1.18 -0.42
N TYR A 465 -4.65 -0.63 0.37
CA TYR A 465 -4.68 -0.62 1.83
C TYR A 465 -5.00 0.75 2.43
N PHE A 466 -5.19 1.77 1.60
CA PHE A 466 -5.66 3.09 2.05
C PHE A 466 -7.17 3.12 2.24
N ASP A 467 -7.57 3.95 3.19
CA ASP A 467 -8.97 4.17 3.55
C ASP A 467 -9.60 5.29 2.70
N LEU A 468 -8.78 6.25 2.29
CA LEU A 468 -9.12 7.31 1.34
C LEU A 468 -7.89 7.69 0.50
N VAL A 469 -8.10 7.99 -0.79
CA VAL A 469 -7.04 8.48 -1.71
C VAL A 469 -7.43 9.82 -2.33
N ILE A 470 -6.57 10.82 -2.24
CA ILE A 470 -6.71 12.10 -2.93
C ILE A 470 -5.79 12.10 -4.15
N VAL A 471 -6.37 12.17 -5.35
CA VAL A 471 -5.64 12.28 -6.62
C VAL A 471 -5.56 13.75 -7.02
N ALA A 472 -4.38 14.35 -6.90
CA ALA A 472 -4.17 15.80 -6.97
C ALA A 472 -3.39 16.26 -8.21
N SER A 473 -4.03 17.05 -9.08
CA SER A 473 -3.38 17.75 -10.20
C SER A 473 -3.43 19.27 -10.04
N ALA A 474 -2.38 19.96 -10.49
CA ALA A 474 -2.30 21.43 -10.53
C ALA A 474 -2.58 21.98 -11.95
N GLY A 475 -3.43 21.28 -12.67
CA GLY A 475 -3.79 21.50 -14.07
C GLY A 475 -4.75 20.39 -14.49
N ARG A 476 -4.86 20.12 -15.80
CA ARG A 476 -5.63 18.96 -16.31
C ARG A 476 -5.12 17.66 -15.67
N PHE A 477 -6.01 16.68 -15.49
CA PHE A 477 -5.59 15.32 -15.16
C PHE A 477 -4.87 14.69 -16.35
N THR A 478 -3.80 13.95 -16.08
CA THR A 478 -3.11 13.16 -17.09
C THR A 478 -3.80 11.82 -17.28
N GLU A 479 -3.50 11.13 -18.38
CA GLU A 479 -3.95 9.75 -18.62
C GLU A 479 -3.59 8.81 -17.45
N THR A 480 -2.45 9.04 -16.80
CA THR A 480 -2.04 8.29 -15.60
C THR A 480 -2.96 8.55 -14.41
N ASP A 481 -3.33 9.82 -14.16
CA ASP A 481 -4.23 10.16 -13.05
C ASP A 481 -5.61 9.51 -13.26
N LEU A 482 -6.14 9.56 -14.50
CA LEU A 482 -7.42 8.94 -14.86
C LEU A 482 -7.39 7.41 -14.77
N ASN A 483 -6.33 6.77 -15.26
CA ASN A 483 -6.16 5.32 -15.15
C ASN A 483 -5.99 4.86 -13.68
N LEU A 484 -5.38 5.69 -12.83
CA LEU A 484 -5.32 5.44 -11.38
C LEU A 484 -6.72 5.56 -10.73
N MET A 485 -7.53 6.56 -11.10
CA MET A 485 -8.92 6.66 -10.65
C MET A 485 -9.77 5.45 -11.06
N ASP A 486 -9.58 4.92 -12.27
CA ASP A 486 -10.26 3.71 -12.72
C ASP A 486 -9.87 2.47 -11.91
N GLU A 487 -8.60 2.33 -11.52
CA GLU A 487 -8.16 1.24 -10.63
C GLU A 487 -8.66 1.43 -9.20
N LEU A 488 -8.68 2.65 -8.66
CA LEU A 488 -9.29 2.94 -7.35
C LEU A 488 -10.77 2.51 -7.33
N ARG A 489 -11.52 2.84 -8.39
CA ARG A 489 -12.92 2.45 -8.59
C ARG A 489 -13.12 0.94 -8.68
N LYS A 490 -12.38 0.24 -9.56
CA LYS A 490 -12.46 -1.23 -9.72
C LYS A 490 -12.20 -1.99 -8.42
N ASN A 491 -11.32 -1.46 -7.57
CA ASN A 491 -10.96 -2.08 -6.29
C ASN A 491 -11.83 -1.58 -5.11
N GLY A 492 -12.83 -0.71 -5.35
CA GLY A 492 -13.78 -0.24 -4.33
C GLY A 492 -13.16 0.64 -3.23
N ILE A 493 -12.08 1.36 -3.57
CA ILE A 493 -11.31 2.22 -2.68
C ILE A 493 -11.91 3.63 -2.76
N PRO A 494 -12.31 4.27 -1.62
CA PRO A 494 -12.78 5.65 -1.65
C PRO A 494 -11.70 6.60 -2.17
N PHE A 495 -12.07 7.48 -3.11
CA PHE A 495 -11.17 8.53 -3.58
C PHE A 495 -11.88 9.85 -3.91
N PHE A 496 -11.09 10.92 -3.93
CA PHE A 496 -11.46 12.27 -4.35
C PHE A 496 -10.54 12.76 -5.47
N ALA A 497 -11.10 13.51 -6.42
CA ALA A 497 -10.36 14.24 -7.44
C ALA A 497 -10.12 15.68 -6.99
N LEU A 498 -8.86 16.10 -6.97
CA LEU A 498 -8.46 17.41 -6.45
C LEU A 498 -7.73 18.24 -7.50
N ARG A 499 -8.26 19.42 -7.81
CA ARG A 499 -7.59 20.46 -8.59
C ARG A 499 -6.95 21.45 -7.62
N THR A 500 -5.62 21.46 -7.56
CA THR A 500 -4.84 22.35 -6.70
C THR A 500 -4.42 23.63 -7.44
N LYS A 501 -4.05 24.66 -6.68
CA LYS A 501 -3.56 25.96 -7.18
C LYS A 501 -4.60 26.72 -8.02
N ILE A 502 -5.90 26.57 -7.71
CA ILE A 502 -6.98 27.32 -8.38
C ILE A 502 -6.76 28.84 -8.29
N ASP A 503 -6.09 29.32 -7.24
CA ASP A 503 -5.64 30.71 -7.09
C ASP A 503 -4.69 31.20 -8.19
N LEU A 504 -3.95 30.31 -8.86
CA LEU A 504 -3.08 30.66 -9.99
C LEU A 504 -3.85 30.62 -11.31
N GLU A 505 -4.72 29.64 -11.51
CA GLU A 505 -5.52 29.52 -12.74
C GLU A 505 -6.51 30.68 -12.88
N ILE A 506 -7.15 31.10 -11.79
CA ILE A 506 -8.00 32.30 -11.77
C ILE A 506 -7.20 33.55 -12.14
N ARG A 507 -6.06 33.82 -11.48
CA ARG A 507 -5.25 35.03 -11.78
C ARG A 507 -4.69 35.07 -13.20
N ASN A 508 -4.36 33.92 -13.79
CA ASN A 508 -3.96 33.85 -15.19
C ASN A 508 -5.14 34.22 -16.10
N ALA A 509 -6.31 33.62 -15.87
CA ALA A 509 -7.50 33.89 -16.66
C ALA A 509 -8.10 35.29 -16.47
N GLU A 510 -7.93 35.91 -15.29
CA GLU A 510 -8.23 37.33 -15.03
C GLU A 510 -7.32 38.25 -15.86
N ALA A 511 -6.03 37.91 -16.00
CA ALA A 511 -5.10 38.64 -16.87
C ALA A 511 -5.45 38.48 -18.36
N ASP A 512 -6.02 37.32 -18.75
CA ASP A 512 -6.61 37.06 -20.08
C ASP A 512 -8.04 37.66 -20.24
N GLY A 513 -8.56 38.37 -19.23
CA GLY A 513 -9.84 39.10 -19.29
C GLY A 513 -11.11 38.27 -19.01
N MET A 514 -10.98 37.06 -18.47
CA MET A 514 -12.14 36.24 -18.04
C MET A 514 -12.54 36.54 -16.59
N ARG A 515 -13.81 36.29 -16.24
CA ARG A 515 -14.26 36.40 -14.84
C ARG A 515 -13.95 35.11 -14.05
N PRO A 516 -13.56 35.18 -12.76
CA PRO A 516 -13.26 34.02 -11.92
C PRO A 516 -14.35 32.93 -11.94
N ASP A 517 -15.63 33.29 -11.81
CA ASP A 517 -16.74 32.32 -11.78
C ASP A 517 -16.76 31.46 -13.05
N GLN A 518 -16.60 32.08 -14.21
CA GLN A 518 -16.60 31.41 -15.52
C GLN A 518 -15.38 30.51 -15.72
N VAL A 519 -14.32 30.68 -14.93
CA VAL A 519 -13.13 29.84 -14.94
C VAL A 519 -13.34 28.65 -14.00
N ILE A 520 -13.89 28.88 -12.81
CA ILE A 520 -14.27 27.84 -11.84
C ILE A 520 -15.29 26.87 -12.44
N ASP A 521 -16.34 27.38 -13.09
CA ASP A 521 -17.40 26.54 -13.65
C ASP A 521 -16.90 25.69 -14.83
N LYS A 522 -16.13 26.27 -15.76
CA LYS A 522 -15.46 25.50 -16.83
C LYS A 522 -14.52 24.43 -16.29
N ILE A 523 -13.75 24.74 -15.24
CA ILE A 523 -12.86 23.77 -14.61
C ILE A 523 -13.68 22.65 -13.96
N ARG A 524 -14.83 22.97 -13.33
CA ARG A 524 -15.74 21.95 -12.79
C ARG A 524 -16.32 21.05 -13.89
N GLU A 525 -16.79 21.62 -15.00
CA GLU A 525 -17.28 20.88 -16.17
C GLU A 525 -16.21 19.96 -16.76
N ASP A 526 -14.97 20.45 -16.97
CA ASP A 526 -13.80 19.65 -17.39
C ASP A 526 -13.57 18.47 -16.41
N LEU A 527 -13.58 18.73 -15.09
CA LEU A 527 -13.32 17.72 -14.06
C LEU A 527 -14.42 16.64 -14.01
N GLU A 528 -15.70 17.04 -14.05
CA GLU A 528 -16.84 16.12 -14.09
C GLU A 528 -16.81 15.25 -15.37
N HIS A 529 -16.53 15.86 -16.53
CA HIS A 529 -16.47 15.17 -17.81
C HIS A 529 -15.36 14.10 -17.85
N TYR A 530 -14.14 14.44 -17.43
CA TYR A 530 -12.99 13.51 -17.54
C TYR A 530 -12.90 12.48 -16.41
N THR A 531 -13.27 12.83 -15.17
CA THR A 531 -13.18 11.88 -14.03
C THR A 531 -14.39 10.95 -13.94
N LEU A 532 -15.54 11.38 -14.46
CA LEU A 532 -16.85 10.73 -14.30
C LEU A 532 -17.27 10.52 -12.83
N LEU A 533 -16.71 11.34 -11.92
CA LEU A 533 -17.11 11.40 -10.52
C LEU A 533 -18.34 12.31 -10.34
N SER A 534 -19.04 12.11 -9.24
CA SER A 534 -20.07 13.04 -8.78
C SER A 534 -19.44 14.32 -8.18
N PRO A 535 -20.13 15.49 -8.20
CA PRO A 535 -19.53 16.77 -7.79
C PRO A 535 -19.10 16.85 -6.32
N ASP A 536 -19.69 16.02 -5.45
CA ASP A 536 -19.27 15.85 -4.05
C ASP A 536 -17.88 15.19 -3.90
N ARG A 537 -17.36 14.54 -4.95
CA ARG A 537 -16.01 13.92 -4.98
C ARG A 537 -14.98 14.76 -5.73
N ILE A 538 -15.36 15.92 -6.25
CA ILE A 538 -14.51 16.85 -7.00
C ILE A 538 -14.30 18.13 -6.19
N TYR A 539 -13.06 18.56 -6.04
CA TYR A 539 -12.66 19.69 -5.18
C TYR A 539 -11.67 20.60 -5.91
N MET A 540 -11.87 21.91 -5.82
CA MET A 540 -10.94 22.94 -6.31
C MET A 540 -10.39 23.74 -5.14
N VAL A 541 -9.06 23.78 -4.95
CA VAL A 541 -8.46 24.34 -3.72
C VAL A 541 -7.18 25.13 -3.96
N SER A 542 -6.88 26.04 -3.03
CA SER A 542 -5.53 26.60 -2.84
C SER A 542 -4.97 26.24 -1.48
N SER A 543 -3.87 25.49 -1.44
CA SER A 543 -3.10 25.25 -0.21
C SER A 543 -2.41 26.52 0.34
N ARG A 544 -2.54 27.67 -0.34
CA ARG A 544 -2.07 28.99 0.13
C ARG A 544 -3.18 29.84 0.74
N ARG A 545 -4.44 29.44 0.54
CA ARG A 545 -5.64 30.09 1.08
C ARG A 545 -6.66 29.02 1.51
N PRO A 546 -6.40 28.26 2.60
CA PRO A 546 -7.32 27.20 3.06
C PRO A 546 -8.71 27.71 3.48
N GLU A 547 -8.87 29.02 3.64
CA GLU A 547 -10.13 29.72 3.87
C GLU A 547 -10.97 29.95 2.59
N GLU A 548 -10.41 29.78 1.40
CA GLU A 548 -11.10 29.95 0.11
C GLU A 548 -11.43 28.60 -0.58
N PHE A 549 -12.36 28.65 -1.52
CA PHE A 549 -12.77 27.54 -2.39
C PHE A 549 -13.23 26.28 -1.61
N ASP A 550 -13.01 25.08 -2.16
CA ASP A 550 -13.47 23.82 -1.56
C ASP A 550 -12.62 23.33 -0.38
N PHE A 551 -11.63 24.08 0.11
CA PHE A 551 -10.64 23.51 1.06
C PHE A 551 -11.30 23.07 2.38
N GLN A 552 -12.24 23.86 2.91
CA GLN A 552 -12.99 23.48 4.12
C GLN A 552 -13.92 22.28 3.88
N ARG A 553 -14.51 22.18 2.68
CA ARG A 553 -15.32 21.01 2.25
C ARG A 553 -14.45 19.76 2.21
N LEU A 554 -13.30 19.82 1.53
CA LEU A 554 -12.31 18.75 1.46
C LEU A 554 -11.91 18.26 2.86
N LYS A 555 -11.61 19.17 3.79
CA LYS A 555 -11.25 18.79 5.16
C LYS A 555 -12.38 18.06 5.89
N ALA A 556 -13.61 18.55 5.80
CA ALA A 556 -14.77 17.94 6.43
C ALA A 556 -15.10 16.55 5.86
N ASP A 557 -15.11 16.41 4.53
CA ASP A 557 -15.43 15.14 3.87
C ASP A 557 -14.29 14.11 4.00
N THR A 558 -13.02 14.55 4.02
CA THR A 558 -11.89 13.70 4.42
C THR A 558 -12.04 13.20 5.86
N GLN A 559 -12.37 14.08 6.81
CA GLN A 559 -12.60 13.70 8.21
C GLN A 559 -13.74 12.68 8.34
N LYS A 560 -14.82 12.87 7.59
CA LYS A 560 -15.98 11.98 7.54
C LYS A 560 -15.63 10.59 7.02
N GLU A 561 -15.01 10.49 5.85
CA GLU A 561 -14.67 9.17 5.25
C GLU A 561 -13.60 8.42 6.07
N LEU A 562 -12.60 9.10 6.63
CA LEU A 562 -11.60 8.46 7.48
C LEU A 562 -12.19 7.99 8.83
N THR A 563 -13.10 8.77 9.44
CA THR A 563 -13.83 8.34 10.65
C THR A 563 -14.69 7.12 10.35
N ARG A 564 -15.44 7.14 9.23
CA ARG A 564 -16.24 6.03 8.73
C ARG A 564 -15.39 4.77 8.47
N ALA A 565 -14.22 4.91 7.84
CA ALA A 565 -13.34 3.77 7.59
C ALA A 565 -12.77 3.16 8.89
N LEU A 566 -12.47 3.98 9.90
CA LEU A 566 -12.07 3.50 11.22
C LEU A 566 -13.21 2.76 11.94
N ASP A 567 -14.43 3.32 11.92
CA ASP A 567 -15.64 2.63 12.41
C ASP A 567 -15.83 1.26 11.72
N VAL A 568 -15.65 1.20 10.39
CA VAL A 568 -15.76 -0.04 9.60
C VAL A 568 -14.67 -1.06 9.95
N LYS A 569 -13.42 -0.63 10.15
CA LYS A 569 -12.34 -1.52 10.63
C LYS A 569 -12.66 -2.09 12.01
N LEU A 570 -13.11 -1.24 12.92
CA LEU A 570 -13.48 -1.63 14.29
C LEU A 570 -14.66 -2.61 14.28
N ALA A 571 -15.74 -2.30 13.56
CA ALA A 571 -16.89 -3.21 13.43
C ALA A 571 -16.47 -4.59 12.87
N LYS A 572 -15.71 -4.63 11.77
CA LYS A 572 -15.18 -5.88 11.18
C LYS A 572 -14.28 -6.67 12.14
N ALA A 573 -13.52 -5.98 12.99
CA ALA A 573 -12.67 -6.59 14.00
C ALA A 573 -13.49 -7.26 15.11
N LEU A 574 -14.47 -6.52 15.66
CA LEU A 574 -15.36 -6.96 16.73
C LEU A 574 -16.31 -8.10 16.31
N THR A 575 -16.67 -8.16 15.02
CA THR A 575 -17.47 -9.24 14.43
C THR A 575 -16.64 -10.33 13.75
N ARG A 576 -15.32 -10.43 14.01
CA ARG A 576 -14.52 -11.55 13.51
C ARG A 576 -15.08 -12.88 14.02
N PRO A 577 -15.25 -13.91 13.18
CA PRO A 577 -15.58 -15.25 13.65
C PRO A 577 -14.38 -15.85 14.40
N LEU A 578 -14.66 -16.45 15.56
CA LEU A 578 -13.68 -17.19 16.35
C LEU A 578 -13.75 -18.66 15.90
N GLU A 579 -12.70 -19.13 15.24
CA GLU A 579 -12.63 -20.50 14.70
C GLU A 579 -12.03 -21.44 15.75
N ILE A 580 -12.88 -22.20 16.44
CA ILE A 580 -12.47 -23.29 17.34
C ILE A 580 -12.37 -24.58 16.52
N LYS A 581 -11.15 -25.03 16.23
CA LYS A 581 -10.89 -26.28 15.49
C LYS A 581 -10.45 -27.37 16.44
N GLY A 582 -11.33 -28.33 16.70
CA GLY A 582 -10.97 -29.58 17.37
C GLY A 582 -10.24 -30.52 16.42
N VAL A 583 -8.92 -30.60 16.55
CA VAL A 583 -8.09 -31.62 15.87
C VAL A 583 -8.08 -32.87 16.74
N TRP A 584 -9.07 -33.72 16.51
CA TRP A 584 -9.18 -35.00 17.20
C TRP A 584 -8.15 -35.98 16.64
N ASN A 585 -7.18 -36.36 17.49
CA ASN A 585 -6.14 -37.37 17.25
C ASN A 585 -5.23 -37.12 16.04
N SER A 586 -4.23 -36.25 16.21
CA SER A 586 -3.04 -36.24 15.34
C SER A 586 -2.14 -37.45 15.64
N VAL A 587 -2.30 -38.53 14.88
CA VAL A 587 -1.36 -39.67 14.80
C VAL A 587 -0.36 -39.41 13.67
#